data_AF-A0A0S8A1V5-F1
#
_entry.id   AF-A0A0S8A1V5-F1
#
_cell.length_a   1.000
_cell.length_b   1.000
_cell.length_c   1.000
_cell.angle_alpha   90.00
_cell.angle_beta   90.00
_cell.angle_gamma   90.00
#
_symmetry.space_group_name_H-M   'P 1'
#
loop_
_entity.id
_entity.type
_entity.pdbx_description
1 polymer ?
#
loop_
_entity_poly.entity_id
_entity_poly.type
_entity_poly.pdbx_seq_one_letter_code
_entity_poly.pdbx_strand_id
1 'polypeptide(L)'
;MEVLTKAANILDISEYEVLSRAYAHWHGSDAPKSILQLTFSTYLKTQELPHWAKHYALQIIQAFEAELQREGEFIKLAWLLVFSSHIRFKNRHHLIA
;
A
#
# COMPACT_ATOMS: atom_id res chain seq x y z
N MET A 1 -1.40 -14.41 9.43
CA MET A 1 -1.30 -13.09 10.10
C MET A 1 -0.99 -11.94 9.15
N GLU A 2 0.22 -11.81 8.60
CA GLU A 2 0.75 -10.51 8.17
C GLU A 2 -0.11 -9.70 7.18
N VAL A 3 -0.76 -10.34 6.21
CA VAL A 3 -1.41 -9.61 5.10
C VAL A 3 -2.64 -8.81 5.56
N LEU A 4 -3.50 -9.37 6.43
CA LEU A 4 -4.68 -8.64 6.92
C LEU A 4 -4.26 -7.52 7.87
N THR A 5 -3.33 -7.80 8.78
CA THR A 5 -2.79 -6.80 9.71
C THR A 5 -2.10 -5.65 8.98
N LYS A 6 -1.29 -5.94 7.95
CA LYS A 6 -0.63 -4.91 7.13
C LYS A 6 -1.65 -4.03 6.43
N ALA A 7 -2.68 -4.62 5.82
CA ALA A 7 -3.77 -3.85 5.19
C ALA A 7 -4.54 -3.00 6.20
N ALA A 8 -4.82 -3.53 7.39
CA ALA A 8 -5.47 -2.81 8.49
C ALA A 8 -4.65 -1.59 8.93
N ASN A 9 -3.34 -1.76 9.10
CA ASN A 9 -2.42 -0.68 9.45
C ASN A 9 -2.31 0.39 8.35
N ILE A 10 -2.26 0.00 7.07
CA ILE A 10 -2.23 0.95 5.94
C ILE A 10 -3.48 1.83 5.92
N LEU A 11 -4.65 1.25 6.21
CA LEU A 11 -5.93 1.94 6.20
C LEU A 11 -6.28 2.62 7.53
N ASP A 12 -5.47 2.43 8.58
CA ASP A 12 -5.73 2.88 9.94
C ASP A 12 -7.10 2.45 10.49
N ILE A 13 -7.42 1.16 10.31
CA ILE A 13 -8.66 0.54 10.78
C ILE A 13 -8.38 -0.82 11.42
N SER A 14 -9.36 -1.38 12.14
CA SER A 14 -9.23 -2.72 12.71
C SER A 14 -9.25 -3.82 11.64
N GLU A 15 -8.63 -4.97 11.93
CA GLU A 15 -8.69 -6.16 11.06
C GLU A 15 -10.12 -6.64 10.79
N TYR A 16 -11.00 -6.51 11.78
CA TYR A 16 -12.41 -6.86 11.65
C TYR A 16 -13.12 -5.95 10.64
N GLU A 17 -12.80 -4.66 10.65
CA GLU A 17 -13.33 -3.68 9.70
C GLU A 17 -12.82 -3.94 8.27
N VAL A 18 -11.53 -4.31 8.11
CA VAL A 18 -11.01 -4.75 6.80
C VAL A 18 -11.78 -5.96 6.29
N LEU A 19 -12.07 -6.93 7.15
CA LEU A 19 -12.81 -8.13 6.80
C LEU A 19 -14.26 -7.81 6.39
N SER A 20 -14.93 -6.90 7.11
CA SER A 20 -16.26 -6.40 6.77
C SER A 20 -16.29 -5.77 5.38
N ARG A 21 -15.36 -4.85 5.11
CA ARG A 21 -15.24 -4.17 3.81
C ARG A 21 -14.89 -5.12 2.68
N ALA A 22 -14.00 -6.09 2.94
CA ALA A 22 -13.64 -7.10 1.96
C ALA A 22 -14.86 -7.95 1.55
N TYR A 23 -15.71 -8.31 2.52
CA TYR A 23 -16.94 -9.03 2.24
C TYR A 23 -17.89 -8.17 1.38
N ALA A 24 -18.13 -6.92 1.78
CA ALA A 24 -19.00 -6.02 1.05
C ALA A 24 -18.50 -5.77 -0.38
N HIS A 25 -17.20 -5.59 -0.56
CA HIS A 25 -16.57 -5.43 -1.87
C HIS A 25 -16.74 -6.67 -2.75
N TRP A 26 -16.62 -7.87 -2.19
CA TRP A 26 -16.72 -9.11 -2.95
C TRP A 26 -18.15 -9.53 -3.27
N HIS A 27 -19.05 -9.40 -2.30
CA HIS A 27 -20.43 -9.89 -2.37
C HIS A 27 -21.44 -8.81 -2.77
N GLY A 28 -21.02 -7.54 -2.87
CA GLY A 28 -21.89 -6.41 -3.23
C GLY A 28 -22.93 -6.04 -2.18
N SER A 29 -22.80 -6.55 -0.95
CA SER A 29 -23.72 -6.28 0.17
C SER A 29 -23.02 -6.44 1.51
N ASP A 30 -23.53 -5.73 2.52
CA ASP A 30 -22.98 -5.81 3.88
C ASP A 30 -23.09 -7.22 4.44
N ALA A 31 -22.03 -7.65 5.12
CA ALA A 31 -21.97 -8.98 5.68
C ALA A 31 -22.90 -9.12 6.90
N PRO A 32 -23.67 -10.21 6.99
CA PRO A 32 -24.34 -10.57 8.22
C PRO A 32 -23.34 -10.72 9.37
N LYS A 33 -23.63 -10.14 10.54
CA LYS A 33 -22.73 -10.16 11.71
C LYS A 33 -22.25 -11.57 12.08
N SER A 34 -23.13 -12.58 11.96
CA SER A 34 -22.81 -13.98 12.24
C SER A 34 -21.73 -14.53 11.31
N ILE A 35 -21.77 -14.20 10.02
CA ILE A 35 -20.77 -14.62 9.04
C ILE A 35 -19.43 -13.97 9.33
N LEU A 36 -19.41 -12.66 9.61
CA LEU A 36 -18.17 -11.96 9.97
C LEU A 36 -17.56 -12.51 11.26
N GLN A 37 -18.37 -12.71 12.30
CA GLN A 37 -17.90 -13.22 13.59
C GLN A 37 -17.32 -14.63 13.45
N LEU A 38 -18.01 -15.52 12.75
CA LEU A 38 -17.51 -16.87 12.48
C LEU A 38 -16.20 -16.81 11.69
N THR A 39 -16.18 -16.04 10.60
CA THR A 39 -14.99 -15.89 9.75
C THR A 39 -13.80 -15.35 10.53
N PHE A 40 -14.01 -14.27 11.29
CA PHE A 40 -12.95 -13.64 12.08
C PHE A 40 -12.46 -14.57 13.19
N SER A 41 -13.36 -15.27 13.87
CA SER A 41 -12.99 -16.25 14.90
C SER A 41 -12.19 -17.42 14.32
N THR A 42 -12.55 -17.91 13.14
CA THR A 42 -11.79 -18.93 12.41
C THR A 42 -10.42 -18.40 12.04
N TYR A 43 -10.34 -17.20 11.46
CA TYR A 43 -9.07 -16.55 11.13
C TYR A 43 -8.13 -16.43 12.33
N LEU A 44 -8.62 -15.98 13.50
CA LEU A 44 -7.79 -15.87 14.70
C LEU A 44 -7.21 -17.22 15.15
N LYS A 45 -7.96 -18.32 14.95
CA LYS A 45 -7.55 -19.67 15.35
C LYS A 45 -6.61 -20.33 14.34
N THR A 46 -6.96 -20.27 13.05
CA THR A 46 -6.28 -21.03 11.99
C THR A 46 -5.21 -20.21 11.28
N GLN A 47 -5.24 -18.89 11.41
CA GLN A 47 -4.41 -17.95 10.66
C GLN A 47 -4.66 -17.96 9.15
N GLU A 48 -5.78 -18.54 8.73
CA GLU A 48 -6.19 -18.63 7.34
C GLU A 48 -7.25 -17.59 7.03
N LEU A 49 -7.04 -16.87 5.92
CA LEU A 49 -8.00 -15.90 5.41
C LEU A 49 -8.80 -16.54 4.28
N PRO A 50 -10.12 -16.29 4.22
CA PRO A 50 -10.89 -16.59 3.02
C PRO A 50 -10.30 -15.87 1.80
N HIS A 51 -10.48 -16.48 0.63
CA HIS A 51 -9.91 -15.96 -0.62
C HIS A 51 -10.31 -14.49 -0.88
N TRP A 52 -11.58 -14.13 -0.66
CA TRP A 52 -12.07 -12.76 -0.83
C TRP A 52 -11.37 -11.77 0.10
N ALA A 53 -11.15 -12.13 1.37
CA ALA A 53 -10.47 -11.28 2.36
C ALA A 53 -9.00 -11.07 1.99
N LYS A 54 -8.33 -12.17 1.62
CA LYS A 54 -6.92 -12.13 1.20
C LYS A 54 -6.75 -11.30 -0.07
N HIS A 55 -7.61 -11.49 -1.06
CA HIS A 55 -7.57 -10.73 -2.32
C HIS A 55 -7.71 -9.23 -2.06
N TYR A 56 -8.71 -8.84 -1.26
CA TYR A 56 -8.94 -7.43 -0.91
C TYR A 56 -7.75 -6.81 -0.16
N ALA A 57 -7.20 -7.50 0.85
CA ALA A 57 -6.04 -7.02 1.59
C ALA A 57 -4.80 -6.85 0.70
N LEU A 58 -4.59 -7.76 -0.26
CA LEU A 58 -3.50 -7.64 -1.23
C LEU A 58 -3.67 -6.44 -2.17
N GLN A 59 -4.90 -6.15 -2.61
CA GLN A 59 -5.16 -4.97 -3.44
C GLN A 59 -4.81 -3.66 -2.71
N ILE A 60 -5.14 -3.56 -1.43
CA ILE A 60 -4.77 -2.40 -0.59
C ILE A 60 -3.25 -2.25 -0.52
N ILE A 61 -2.54 -3.34 -0.22
CA ILE A 61 -1.08 -3.34 -0.08
C ILE A 61 -0.42 -2.95 -1.41
N GLN A 62 -0.86 -3.52 -2.52
CA GLN A 62 -0.33 -3.22 -3.84
C GLN A 62 -0.58 -1.76 -4.24
N ALA A 63 -1.78 -1.22 -3.96
CA ALA A 63 -2.10 0.18 -4.21
C ALA A 63 -1.20 1.13 -3.39
N PHE A 64 -0.99 0.81 -2.11
CA PHE A 64 -0.11 1.58 -1.23
C PHE A 64 1.36 1.53 -1.68
N GLU A 65 1.87 0.35 -2.04
CA GLU A 65 3.23 0.19 -2.56
C GLU A 65 3.43 0.94 -3.89
N ALA A 66 2.43 0.95 -4.76
CA ALA A 66 2.46 1.72 -6.01
C ALA A 66 2.48 3.24 -5.77
N GLU A 67 1.77 3.74 -4.75
CA GLU A 67 1.81 5.15 -4.34
C GLU A 67 3.21 5.54 -3.83
N LEU A 68 3.77 4.75 -2.90
CA LEU A 68 5.11 5.00 -2.37
C LEU A 68 6.18 5.02 -3.46
N GLN A 69 6.08 4.11 -4.44
CA GLN A 69 7.02 4.08 -5.56
C GLN A 69 6.90 5.36 -6.41
N ARG A 70 5.69 5.87 -6.64
CA ARG A 70 5.49 7.12 -7.38
C ARG A 70 6.10 8.29 -6.62
N GLU A 71 5.83 8.44 -5.33
CA GLU A 71 6.43 9.50 -4.51
C GLU A 71 7.97 9.40 -4.49
N GLY A 72 8.53 8.19 -4.38
CA GLY A 72 9.96 7.96 -4.45
C GLY A 72 10.57 8.38 -5.79
N GLU A 73 9.92 8.07 -6.91
CA GLU A 73 10.32 8.53 -8.25
C GLU A 73 10.23 10.06 -8.37
N PHE A 74 9.16 10.69 -7.87
CA PHE A 74 9.04 12.14 -7.84
C PHE A 74 10.18 12.80 -7.05
N ILE A 75 10.51 12.26 -5.87
CA ILE A 75 11.63 12.76 -5.06
C ILE A 75 12.95 12.60 -5.80
N LYS A 76 13.22 11.44 -6.42
CA LYS A 76 14.44 11.23 -7.23
C LYS A 76 14.54 12.23 -8.38
N LEU A 77 13.45 12.46 -9.11
CA LEU A 77 13.41 13.43 -10.21
C LEU A 77 13.61 14.87 -9.70
N ALA A 78 13.00 15.23 -8.58
CA ALA A 78 13.20 16.54 -7.95
C ALA A 78 14.68 16.73 -7.56
N TRP A 79 15.31 15.72 -6.96
CA TRP A 79 16.74 15.75 -6.66
C TRP A 79 17.60 15.85 -7.93
N LEU A 80 17.27 15.14 -9.01
CA LEU A 80 18.00 15.23 -10.29
C LEU A 80 17.91 16.64 -10.90
N LEU A 81 16.75 17.31 -10.81
CA LEU A 81 16.58 18.69 -11.28
C LEU A 81 17.38 19.69 -10.43
N VAL A 82 17.37 19.51 -9.11
CA VAL A 82 18.14 20.36 -8.17
C VAL A 82 19.64 20.13 -8.33
N PHE A 83 20.11 18.89 -8.41
CA PHE A 83 21.53 18.55 -8.54
C PHE A 83 22.10 18.82 -9.95
N SER A 84 21.32 18.66 -11.03
CA SER A 84 21.80 18.98 -12.39
C SER A 84 22.11 20.47 -12.59
N SER A 85 21.52 21.35 -11.77
CA SER A 85 21.78 22.79 -11.79
C SER A 85 23.17 23.15 -11.26
N HIS A 86 23.86 22.26 -10.55
CA HIS A 86 25.20 22.50 -9.97
C HIS A 86 26.37 22.05 -10.86
N ILE A 87 26.12 21.34 -11.96
CA ILE A 87 27.19 20.79 -12.83
C ILE A 87 27.58 21.78 -13.96
N ARG A 88 26.83 22.87 -14.17
CA ARG A 88 27.05 23.83 -15.29
C ARG A 88 27.88 25.07 -14.92
N PHE A 89 28.82 25.00 -13.98
CA PHE A 89 29.66 26.18 -13.65
C PHE A 89 31.18 25.98 -13.73
N LYS A 90 31.67 24.82 -14.20
CA LYS A 90 33.12 24.56 -14.25
C LYS A 90 33.59 24.15 -15.66
N ASN A 91 33.40 25.02 -16.65
CA ASN A 91 34.19 24.98 -17.89
C ASN A 91 34.01 26.25 -18.74
N ARG A 92 34.60 27.38 -18.32
CA ARG A 92 34.93 28.52 -19.20
C ARG A 92 36.10 29.33 -18.66
N HIS A 93 37.22 28.69 -18.34
CA HIS A 93 38.52 29.37 -18.34
C HIS A 93 39.55 28.36 -18.83
N HIS A 94 40.50 28.83 -19.64
CA HIS A 94 41.53 28.10 -20.39
C HIS A 94 41.15 27.83 -21.85
N LEU A 95 41.48 28.81 -22.71
CA LEU A 95 42.26 28.68 -23.95
C LEU A 95 42.34 30.07 -24.61
N ILE A 96 43.19 30.94 -24.05
CA ILE A 96 43.85 32.03 -24.77
C ILE A 96 45.31 31.96 -24.35
N ALA A 97 46.15 31.44 -25.24
CA ALA A 97 47.59 31.72 -25.39
C ALA A 97 48.08 30.94 -26.61
#